data_AF-A0A8N5EU84-F1
#
_entry.id   AF-A0A8N5EU84-F1
#
_cell.length_a   1.000
_cell.length_b   1.000
_cell.length_c   1.000
_cell.angle_alpha   90.00
_cell.angle_beta   90.00
_cell.angle_gamma   90.00
#
_symmetry.space_group_name_H-M   'P 1'
#
loop_
_entity.id
_entity.type
_entity.pdbx_description
1 polymer ?
#
loop_
_entity_poly.entity_id
_entity_poly.type
_entity_poly.pdbx_seq_one_letter_code
_entity_poly.pdbx_strand_id
1 'polypeptide(L)'
;AEQAGDRDGDGSSSPGGYQESAEGDECTAGLLLSWLLGNQERFSAFCLCIPCSHLAFLAGHYSQLRRPYLDLLTGWGRHLHYDPLQGQWVKSCLDKAELSWEELRERFICLCQGSTPLKEQTQAALEFLRTQDGDFRVRGLSVWTDLLMEMGCSCVDTKATGKLTKLSKSG
;
A
#
# COMPACT_ATOMS: atom_id res chain seq x y z
N ALA A 1 -83.07 1.72 -8.82
CA ALA A 1 -82.20 1.27 -9.91
C ALA A 1 -80.77 1.43 -9.44
N GLU A 2 -80.15 0.30 -9.10
CA GLU A 2 -78.73 0.18 -8.78
C GLU A 2 -77.88 0.58 -9.99
N GLN A 3 -76.74 1.23 -9.75
CA GLN A 3 -75.58 1.12 -10.61
C GLN A 3 -74.36 0.84 -9.74
N ALA A 4 -73.89 -0.39 -9.85
CA ALA A 4 -72.55 -0.82 -9.48
C ALA A 4 -71.53 -0.23 -10.47
N GLY A 5 -70.34 0.11 -9.96
CA GLY A 5 -69.22 0.63 -10.74
C GLY A 5 -67.92 0.31 -10.02
N ASP A 6 -67.45 -0.89 -10.28
CA ASP A 6 -66.21 -1.54 -9.88
C ASP A 6 -64.95 -0.72 -10.23
N ARG A 7 -63.98 -0.64 -9.30
CA ARG A 7 -62.60 -0.19 -9.56
C ARG A 7 -61.63 -0.91 -8.64
N ASP A 8 -61.04 -1.97 -9.17
CA ASP A 8 -59.73 -2.50 -8.80
C ASP A 8 -58.64 -1.41 -8.93
N GLY A 9 -57.71 -1.41 -7.98
CA GLY A 9 -56.58 -0.48 -7.94
C GLY A 9 -55.54 -0.92 -6.92
N ASP A 10 -54.80 -1.96 -7.30
CA ASP A 10 -53.56 -2.46 -6.69
C ASP A 10 -52.52 -1.35 -6.47
N GLY A 11 -51.70 -1.48 -5.43
CA GLY A 11 -50.68 -0.49 -5.11
C GLY A 11 -50.12 -0.56 -3.70
N SER A 12 -49.81 -1.76 -3.20
CA SER A 12 -48.82 -1.89 -2.13
C SER A 12 -47.46 -1.43 -2.67
N SER A 13 -46.94 -0.31 -2.19
CA SER A 13 -45.52 0.00 -2.29
C SER A 13 -45.04 0.65 -1.01
N SER A 14 -44.23 -0.14 -0.30
CA SER A 14 -43.47 0.17 0.90
C SER A 14 -42.76 1.53 0.86
N PRO A 15 -42.50 2.10 2.06
CA PRO A 15 -41.85 3.39 2.19
C PRO A 15 -40.46 3.35 1.55
N GLY A 16 -40.16 4.43 0.83
CA GLY A 16 -38.96 4.61 0.02
C GLY A 16 -37.71 4.08 0.69
N GLY A 17 -37.00 3.23 -0.04
CA GLY A 17 -35.62 2.92 0.25
C GLY A 17 -34.87 4.24 0.36
N TYR A 18 -34.30 4.49 1.52
CA TYR A 18 -33.26 5.49 1.70
C TYR A 18 -32.15 5.11 0.74
N GLN A 19 -32.11 5.81 -0.39
CA GLN A 19 -31.03 5.72 -1.35
C GLN A 19 -29.87 6.46 -0.69
N GLU A 20 -29.15 5.75 0.17
CA GLU A 20 -27.96 6.23 0.84
C GLU A 20 -26.94 6.56 -0.24
N SER A 21 -26.80 7.86 -0.50
CA SER A 21 -26.02 8.37 -1.61
C SER A 21 -24.54 8.06 -1.35
N ALA A 22 -23.98 7.12 -2.11
CA ALA A 22 -22.57 6.74 -2.06
C ALA A 22 -21.62 7.94 -2.30
N GLU A 23 -22.14 9.05 -2.82
CA GLU A 23 -21.40 10.31 -3.03
C GLU A 23 -21.00 11.02 -1.71
N GLY A 24 -21.73 10.78 -0.61
CA GLY A 24 -21.43 11.41 0.69
C GLY A 24 -20.23 10.79 1.41
N ASP A 25 -20.00 9.49 1.21
CA ASP A 25 -18.95 8.72 1.88
C ASP A 25 -17.55 9.07 1.32
N GLU A 26 -17.42 9.14 -0.01
CA GLU A 26 -16.16 9.50 -0.68
C GLU A 26 -15.74 10.94 -0.38
N CYS A 27 -16.70 11.88 -0.30
CA CYS A 27 -16.45 13.28 0.07
C CYS A 27 -15.96 13.40 1.53
N THR A 28 -16.58 12.67 2.45
CA THR A 28 -16.19 12.66 3.87
C THR A 28 -14.81 12.03 4.07
N ALA A 29 -14.53 10.91 3.40
CA ALA A 29 -13.22 10.27 3.42
C ALA A 29 -12.12 11.18 2.87
N GLY A 30 -12.39 11.92 1.78
CA GLY A 30 -11.47 12.89 1.22
C GLY A 30 -11.12 14.02 2.19
N LEU A 31 -12.11 14.57 2.91
CA LEU A 31 -11.88 15.60 3.93
C LEU A 31 -11.08 15.06 5.12
N LEU A 32 -11.39 13.85 5.59
CA LEU A 32 -10.67 13.22 6.69
C LEU A 32 -9.21 12.94 6.31
N LEU A 33 -8.95 12.41 5.11
CA LEU A 33 -7.60 12.19 4.61
C LEU A 33 -6.83 13.50 4.46
N SER A 34 -7.46 14.55 3.94
CA SER A 34 -6.85 15.88 3.85
C SER A 34 -6.48 16.42 5.23
N TRP A 35 -7.36 16.27 6.21
CA TRP A 35 -7.10 16.66 7.60
C TRP A 35 -5.97 15.83 8.22
N LEU A 36 -5.95 14.51 7.99
CA LEU A 36 -4.94 13.60 8.52
C LEU A 36 -3.56 13.94 7.95
N LEU A 37 -3.46 14.04 6.63
CA LEU A 37 -2.21 14.30 5.90
C LEU A 37 -1.71 15.74 6.06
N GLY A 38 -2.57 16.67 6.49
CA GLY A 38 -2.19 18.05 6.78
C GLY A 38 -1.29 18.23 8.02
N ASN A 39 -1.07 17.17 8.82
CA ASN A 39 -0.16 17.22 9.97
C ASN A 39 0.67 15.93 10.08
N GLN A 40 2.00 16.06 9.95
CA GLN A 40 2.91 14.94 9.91
C GLN A 40 2.96 14.13 11.22
N GLU A 41 2.97 14.80 12.38
CA GLU A 41 3.01 14.11 13.68
C GLU A 41 1.74 13.29 13.91
N ARG A 42 0.59 13.85 13.56
CA ARG A 42 -0.70 13.17 13.61
C ARG A 42 -0.73 11.96 12.68
N PHE A 43 -0.28 12.13 11.44
CA PHE A 43 -0.23 11.04 10.48
C PHE A 43 0.72 9.93 10.94
N SER A 44 1.88 10.30 11.47
CA SER A 44 2.84 9.38 12.08
C SER A 44 2.20 8.59 13.22
N ALA A 45 1.59 9.27 14.20
CA ALA A 45 0.91 8.64 15.33
C ALA A 45 -0.22 7.70 14.88
N PHE A 46 -1.03 8.12 13.92
CA PHE A 46 -2.06 7.27 13.31
C PHE A 46 -1.46 5.99 12.73
N CYS A 47 -0.38 6.09 11.96
CA CYS A 47 0.29 4.93 11.39
C CYS A 47 0.94 4.04 12.45
N LEU A 48 1.40 4.57 13.58
CA LEU A 48 1.96 3.77 14.68
C LEU A 48 0.89 3.00 15.46
N CYS A 49 -0.30 3.57 15.63
CA CYS A 49 -1.37 2.95 16.42
C CYS A 49 -2.18 1.88 15.68
N ILE A 50 -2.03 1.74 14.37
CA ILE A 50 -2.88 0.89 13.53
C ILE A 50 -2.09 -0.34 13.03
N PRO A 51 -2.69 -1.56 13.05
CA PRO A 51 -2.04 -2.76 12.51
C PRO A 51 -1.66 -2.63 11.04
N CYS A 52 -0.54 -3.27 10.62
CA CYS A 52 -0.04 -3.12 9.25
C CYS A 52 -1.03 -3.59 8.18
N SER A 53 -1.84 -4.60 8.47
CA SER A 53 -2.86 -5.11 7.55
C SER A 53 -3.92 -4.05 7.22
N HIS A 54 -4.31 -3.24 8.20
CA HIS A 54 -5.28 -2.16 8.02
C HIS A 54 -4.65 -0.99 7.25
N LEU A 55 -3.38 -0.65 7.53
CA LEU A 55 -2.68 0.38 6.77
C LEU A 55 -2.47 -0.02 5.31
N ALA A 56 -2.17 -1.30 5.05
CA ALA A 56 -2.07 -1.83 3.69
C ALA A 56 -3.43 -1.79 2.98
N PHE A 57 -4.52 -2.14 3.66
CA PHE A 57 -5.87 -1.99 3.13
C PHE A 57 -6.18 -0.53 2.78
N LEU A 58 -5.94 0.41 3.71
CA LEU A 58 -6.18 1.84 3.50
C LEU A 58 -5.32 2.41 2.36
N ALA A 59 -4.05 2.04 2.24
CA ALA A 59 -3.17 2.47 1.15
C ALA A 59 -3.50 1.80 -0.21
N GLY A 60 -4.19 0.66 -0.16
CA GLY A 60 -4.75 -0.01 -1.33
C GLY A 60 -6.01 0.70 -1.83
N HIS A 61 -6.86 1.16 -0.91
CA HIS A 61 -8.14 1.80 -1.17
C HIS A 61 -8.01 3.30 -1.50
N TYR A 62 -7.22 4.03 -0.72
CA TYR A 62 -7.03 5.48 -0.86
C TYR A 62 -5.64 5.79 -1.44
N SER A 63 -5.59 6.07 -2.74
CA SER A 63 -4.34 6.37 -3.46
C SER A 63 -3.56 7.55 -2.86
N GLN A 64 -4.27 8.52 -2.28
CA GLN A 64 -3.71 9.69 -1.60
C GLN A 64 -2.87 9.32 -0.37
N LEU A 65 -3.16 8.20 0.28
CA LEU A 65 -2.46 7.73 1.47
C LEU A 65 -1.15 6.99 1.13
N ARG A 66 -1.10 6.38 -0.05
CA ARG A 66 -0.06 5.40 -0.40
C ARG A 66 1.34 6.01 -0.36
N ARG A 67 1.54 7.13 -1.05
CA ARG A 67 2.84 7.78 -1.14
C ARG A 67 3.29 8.38 0.21
N PRO A 68 2.46 9.16 0.93
CA PRO A 68 2.80 9.62 2.28
C PRO A 68 3.18 8.48 3.23
N TYR A 69 2.46 7.35 3.17
CA TYR A 69 2.79 6.21 4.03
C TYR A 69 4.14 5.58 3.67
N LEU A 70 4.43 5.38 2.38
CA LEU A 70 5.75 4.88 1.94
C LEU A 70 6.89 5.85 2.31
N ASP A 71 6.68 7.16 2.17
CA ASP A 71 7.65 8.19 2.56
C ASP A 71 7.91 8.17 4.07
N LEU A 72 6.86 7.95 4.88
CA LEU A 72 6.97 7.78 6.33
C LEU A 72 7.78 6.52 6.71
N LEU A 73 7.47 5.37 6.12
CA LEU A 73 8.24 4.13 6.33
C LEU A 73 9.70 4.29 5.90
N THR A 74 9.93 5.00 4.80
CA THR A 74 11.28 5.34 4.34
C THR A 74 12.02 6.19 5.38
N GLY A 75 11.35 7.20 5.93
CA GLY A 75 11.86 8.03 7.01
C GLY A 75 12.27 7.19 8.22
N TRP A 76 11.42 6.27 8.67
CA TRP A 76 11.73 5.40 9.80
C TRP A 76 12.88 4.42 9.52
N GLY A 77 12.87 3.77 8.35
CA GLY A 77 13.92 2.81 7.98
C GLY A 77 15.30 3.43 7.87
N ARG A 78 15.41 4.70 7.45
CA ARG A 78 16.68 5.46 7.44
C ARG A 78 17.33 5.63 8.81
N HIS A 79 16.55 5.52 9.89
CA HIS A 79 17.06 5.64 11.26
C HIS A 79 17.48 4.30 11.86
N LEU A 80 17.48 3.21 11.08
CA LEU A 80 18.06 1.94 11.46
C LEU A 80 19.55 1.90 11.11
N HIS A 81 20.35 1.24 11.95
CA HIS A 81 21.74 0.90 11.67
C HIS A 81 21.92 -0.60 11.73
N TYR A 82 22.82 -1.14 10.92
CA TYR A 82 23.14 -2.55 10.98
C TYR A 82 24.12 -2.82 12.13
N ASP A 83 23.77 -3.73 13.03
CA ASP A 83 24.67 -4.26 14.05
C ASP A 83 25.30 -5.57 13.54
N PRO A 84 26.61 -5.58 13.21
CA PRO A 84 27.29 -6.77 12.71
C PRO A 84 27.40 -7.90 13.75
N LEU A 85 27.29 -7.60 15.04
CA LEU A 85 27.36 -8.59 16.11
C LEU A 85 26.04 -9.38 16.20
N GLN A 86 24.91 -8.70 16.00
CA GLN A 86 23.58 -9.31 15.99
C GLN A 86 23.16 -9.78 14.60
N GLY A 87 23.82 -9.30 13.54
CA GLY A 87 23.46 -9.59 12.16
C GLY A 87 22.11 -8.98 11.75
N GLN A 88 21.74 -7.85 12.38
CA GLN A 88 20.41 -7.27 12.25
C GLN A 88 20.43 -5.75 12.27
N TRP A 89 19.42 -5.15 11.62
CA TRP A 89 19.10 -3.74 11.76
C TRP A 89 18.50 -3.45 13.14
N VAL A 90 19.00 -2.40 13.78
CA VAL A 90 18.62 -1.95 15.11
C VAL A 90 18.44 -0.42 15.13
N LYS A 91 17.66 0.08 16.08
CA LYS A 91 17.38 1.52 16.23
C LYS A 91 18.67 2.30 16.49
N SER A 92 18.98 3.32 15.67
CA SER A 92 20.17 4.18 15.87
C SER A 92 20.10 5.01 17.16
N CYS A 93 18.91 5.50 17.50
CA CYS A 93 18.60 6.16 18.77
C CYS A 93 17.16 5.79 19.16
N LEU A 94 16.93 5.44 20.42
CA LEU A 94 15.58 5.11 20.92
C LEU A 94 14.59 6.27 20.74
N ASP A 95 15.09 7.51 20.79
CA ASP A 95 14.26 8.72 20.67
C ASP A 95 14.02 9.18 19.22
N LYS A 96 14.67 8.55 18.23
CA LYS A 96 14.57 8.96 16.81
C LYS A 96 13.99 7.89 15.89
N ALA A 97 14.20 6.62 16.24
CA ALA A 97 13.69 5.51 15.45
C ALA A 97 12.34 5.06 16.01
N GLU A 98 11.27 5.39 15.29
CA GLU A 98 9.91 5.02 15.68
C GLU A 98 9.70 3.50 15.62
N LEU A 99 10.19 2.84 14.56
CA LEU A 99 10.02 1.39 14.35
C LEU A 99 11.28 0.57 14.59
N SER A 100 11.10 -0.65 15.11
CA SER A 100 12.12 -1.70 15.04
C SER A 100 12.24 -2.24 13.61
N TRP A 101 13.29 -3.04 13.37
CA TRP A 101 13.47 -3.74 12.10
C TRP A 101 12.29 -4.67 11.78
N GLU A 102 11.80 -5.40 12.77
CA GLU A 102 10.67 -6.34 12.63
C GLU A 102 9.41 -5.61 12.20
N GLU A 103 9.10 -4.50 12.85
CA GLU A 103 7.90 -3.70 12.57
C GLU A 103 7.97 -3.08 11.17
N LEU A 104 9.13 -2.57 10.78
CA LEU A 104 9.35 -2.04 9.43
C LEU A 104 9.17 -3.14 8.38
N ARG A 105 9.81 -4.30 8.60
CA ARG A 105 9.71 -5.47 7.72
C ARG A 105 8.28 -5.95 7.58
N GLU A 106 7.56 -6.10 8.68
CA GLU A 106 6.17 -6.54 8.69
C GLU A 106 5.27 -5.58 7.89
N ARG A 107 5.48 -4.27 8.04
CA ARG A 107 4.73 -3.26 7.28
C ARG A 107 4.97 -3.35 5.77
N PHE A 108 6.22 -3.51 5.34
CA PHE A 108 6.51 -3.69 3.91
C PHE A 108 5.98 -5.02 3.36
N ILE A 109 6.03 -6.11 4.15
CA ILE A 109 5.40 -7.39 3.77
C ILE A 109 3.89 -7.21 3.57
N CYS A 110 3.22 -6.58 4.54
CA CYS A 110 1.79 -6.25 4.48
C CYS A 110 1.45 -5.45 3.20
N LEU A 111 2.27 -4.45 2.84
CA LEU A 111 2.10 -3.66 1.61
C LEU A 111 2.27 -4.48 0.33
N CYS A 112 3.27 -5.35 0.30
CA CYS A 112 3.54 -6.25 -0.84
C CYS A 112 2.48 -7.36 -1.02
N GLN A 113 1.72 -7.67 0.05
CA GLN A 113 0.59 -8.60 0.02
C GLN A 113 -0.75 -7.92 -0.31
N GLY A 114 -0.78 -6.59 -0.39
CA GLY A 114 -1.98 -5.83 -0.73
C GLY A 114 -2.36 -5.88 -2.21
N SER A 115 -3.13 -4.89 -2.67
CA SER A 115 -3.58 -4.82 -4.07
C SER A 115 -2.39 -4.69 -5.04
N THR A 116 -2.54 -5.17 -6.29
CA THR A 116 -1.48 -5.12 -7.30
C THR A 116 -0.84 -3.72 -7.45
N PRO A 117 -1.61 -2.62 -7.55
CA PRO A 117 -1.01 -1.29 -7.66
C PRO A 117 -0.20 -0.89 -6.41
N LEU A 118 -0.63 -1.34 -5.23
CA LEU A 118 0.07 -1.07 -3.97
C LEU A 118 1.40 -1.82 -3.92
N LYS A 119 1.37 -3.10 -4.27
CA LYS A 119 2.56 -3.95 -4.36
C LYS A 119 3.58 -3.37 -5.34
N GLU A 120 3.16 -3.06 -6.56
CA GLU A 120 4.05 -2.53 -7.61
C GLU A 120 4.70 -1.20 -7.18
N GLN A 121 3.93 -0.27 -6.62
CA GLN A 121 4.49 0.98 -6.14
C GLN A 121 5.46 0.77 -4.96
N THR A 122 5.13 -0.16 -4.05
CA THR A 122 5.99 -0.49 -2.90
C THR A 122 7.32 -1.09 -3.37
N GLN A 123 7.28 -2.05 -4.31
CA GLN A 123 8.48 -2.64 -4.90
C GLN A 123 9.31 -1.60 -5.65
N ALA A 124 8.68 -0.75 -6.47
CA ALA A 124 9.37 0.32 -7.18
C ALA A 124 10.06 1.32 -6.23
N ALA A 125 9.39 1.67 -5.12
CA ALA A 125 9.98 2.55 -4.10
C ALA A 125 11.20 1.91 -3.44
N LEU A 126 11.13 0.62 -3.07
CA LEU A 126 12.26 -0.10 -2.47
C LEU A 126 13.45 -0.26 -3.43
N GLU A 127 13.19 -0.58 -4.70
CA GLU A 127 14.22 -0.65 -5.75
C GLU A 127 14.90 0.72 -5.96
N PHE A 128 14.13 1.80 -5.96
CA PHE A 128 14.65 3.16 -6.03
C PHE A 128 15.52 3.51 -4.82
N LEU A 129 15.11 3.14 -3.61
CA LEU A 129 15.87 3.37 -2.38
C LEU A 129 17.16 2.53 -2.35
N ARG A 130 17.09 1.26 -2.77
CA ARG A 130 18.28 0.40 -2.92
C ARG A 130 19.28 1.03 -3.88
N THR A 131 18.81 1.54 -5.01
CA THR A 131 19.66 2.18 -6.02
C THR A 131 20.33 3.44 -5.45
N GLN A 132 19.59 4.26 -4.69
CA GLN A 132 20.14 5.43 -4.00
C GLN A 132 21.23 5.08 -2.99
N ASP A 133 21.09 3.96 -2.28
CA ASP A 133 22.10 3.49 -1.34
C ASP A 133 23.34 2.89 -2.04
N GLY A 134 23.32 2.70 -3.37
CA GLY A 134 24.46 2.18 -4.14
C GLY A 134 24.24 0.82 -4.81
N ASP A 135 22.99 0.36 -4.89
CA ASP A 135 22.59 -0.93 -5.50
C ASP A 135 23.32 -2.15 -4.90
N PHE A 136 23.57 -2.12 -3.60
CA PHE A 136 24.23 -3.22 -2.91
C PHE A 136 23.38 -4.50 -2.98
N ARG A 137 24.05 -5.62 -3.25
CA ARG A 137 23.45 -6.97 -3.29
C ARG A 137 23.91 -7.87 -2.15
N VAL A 138 24.39 -7.26 -1.07
CA VAL A 138 24.89 -7.95 0.13
C VAL A 138 24.16 -7.43 1.36
N ARG A 139 24.03 -8.29 2.38
CA ARG A 139 23.33 -7.95 3.62
C ARG A 139 24.07 -6.90 4.44
N GLY A 140 23.33 -6.07 5.16
CA GLY A 140 23.86 -5.16 6.18
C GLY A 140 24.51 -3.86 5.67
N LEU A 141 24.47 -3.60 4.36
CA LEU A 141 24.91 -2.31 3.80
C LEU A 141 23.75 -1.36 3.48
N SER A 142 22.58 -1.90 3.13
CA SER A 142 21.38 -1.12 2.88
C SER A 142 20.17 -1.84 3.47
N VAL A 143 19.41 -1.10 4.27
CA VAL A 143 18.17 -1.60 4.88
C VAL A 143 17.16 -2.02 3.81
N TRP A 144 17.18 -1.35 2.65
CA TRP A 144 16.29 -1.64 1.52
C TRP A 144 16.71 -2.91 0.77
N THR A 145 18.02 -3.14 0.62
CA THR A 145 18.54 -4.41 0.10
C THR A 145 18.05 -5.57 0.95
N ASP A 146 18.21 -5.46 2.27
CA ASP A 146 17.86 -6.53 3.20
C ASP A 146 16.35 -6.77 3.20
N LEU A 147 15.52 -5.71 3.14
CA LEU A 147 14.06 -5.84 2.99
C LEU A 147 13.67 -6.57 1.71
N LEU A 148 14.26 -6.20 0.57
CA LEU A 148 13.98 -6.84 -0.73
C LEU A 148 14.36 -8.33 -0.71
N MET A 149 15.47 -8.68 -0.06
CA MET A 149 15.89 -10.07 0.12
C MET A 149 14.92 -10.86 0.99
N GLU A 150 14.48 -10.31 2.13
CA GLU A 150 13.54 -10.96 3.05
C GLU A 150 12.16 -11.19 2.41
N MET A 151 11.70 -10.27 1.55
CA MET A 151 10.41 -10.40 0.88
C MET A 151 10.43 -11.31 -0.35
N GLY A 152 11.60 -11.85 -0.73
CA GLY A 152 11.75 -12.63 -1.97
C GLY A 152 11.43 -11.83 -3.24
N CYS A 153 11.41 -10.50 -3.16
CA CYS A 153 11.16 -9.59 -4.26
C CYS A 153 12.47 -9.39 -5.03
N SER A 154 13.03 -10.45 -5.60
CA SER A 154 14.12 -10.32 -6.56
C SER A 154 13.55 -9.88 -7.90
N CYS A 155 14.19 -8.90 -8.54
CA CYS A 155 14.00 -8.62 -9.96
C CYS A 155 14.08 -9.95 -10.73
N VAL A 156 12.96 -10.41 -11.30
CA VAL A 156 13.05 -11.32 -12.45
C VAL A 156 13.50 -10.47 -13.61
N ASP A 157 14.78 -10.58 -13.97
CA ASP A 157 15.29 -10.07 -15.24
C ASP A 157 14.45 -10.69 -16.36
N THR A 158 13.41 -9.99 -16.82
CA THR A 158 12.75 -10.32 -18.08
C THR A 158 13.70 -9.98 -19.22
N LYS A 159 14.69 -10.85 -19.45
CA LYS A 159 15.33 -10.93 -20.76
C LYS A 159 14.28 -11.41 -21.74
N ALA A 160 13.72 -10.47 -22.50
CA ALA A 160 12.95 -10.73 -23.69
C ALA A 160 13.78 -11.58 -24.66
N THR A 161 13.56 -12.89 -24.68
CA THR A 161 14.04 -13.76 -25.75
C THR A 161 13.12 -13.58 -26.95
N GLY A 162 13.40 -12.55 -27.76
CA GLY A 162 12.90 -12.47 -29.13
C GLY A 162 13.51 -13.60 -29.95
N LYS A 163 12.77 -14.72 -30.10
CA LYS A 163 13.10 -15.73 -31.11
C LYS A 163 12.82 -15.14 -32.49
N LEU A 164 13.88 -14.82 -33.21
CA LEU A 164 13.87 -14.61 -34.66
C LEU A 164 13.41 -15.93 -35.32
N THR A 165 12.14 -16.04 -35.71
CA THR A 165 11.72 -17.09 -36.66
C THR A 165 12.17 -16.66 -38.06
N LYS A 166 13.24 -17.30 -38.53
CA LYS A 166 13.67 -17.24 -39.93
C LYS A 166 12.53 -17.68 -40.84
N LEU A 167 12.29 -16.88 -41.88
CA LEU A 167 11.55 -17.23 -43.08
C LEU A 167 11.94 -18.63 -43.56
N SER A 168 10.94 -19.51 -43.70
CA SER A 168 11.03 -20.66 -44.58
C SER A 168 10.26 -20.34 -45.85
N LYS A 169 10.99 -20.27 -46.96
CA LYS A 169 10.49 -20.28 -48.34
C LYS A 169 9.57 -21.48 -48.56
N SER A 170 8.40 -21.26 -49.16
CA SER A 170 7.74 -22.26 -50.00
C SER A 170 6.72 -21.56 -50.90
N GLY A 171 6.79 -21.84 -52.21
CA GLY A 171 5.90 -21.32 -53.25
C GLY A 171 6.63 -20.54 -54.31
#